data_AF-A0A961H473-F1
#
_entry.id   AF-A0A961H473-F1
#
_cell.length_a   1.000
_cell.length_b   1.000
_cell.length_c   1.000
_cell.angle_alpha   90.00
_cell.angle_beta   90.00
_cell.angle_gamma   90.00
#
_symmetry.space_group_name_H-M   'P 1'
#
loop_
_entity.id
_entity.type
_entity.pdbx_description
1 polymer ?
#
loop_
_entity_poly.entity_id
_entity_poly.type
_entity_poly.pdbx_seq_one_letter_code
_entity_poly.pdbx_strand_id
1 'polypeptide(L)'
;MRRTPHYVTKNPDEVRKLIRENPWATIVANTATGLVAAHYPVMLEEGRDEISIVSHVGKPDDRSLELGTSEVLVVIQGAHGYISPGWYGDIPAVPT
;
A
#
# COMPACT_ATOMS: atom_id res chain seq x y z
N MET A 1 5.01 -14.94 8.93
CA MET A 1 3.86 -14.10 9.33
C MET A 1 2.63 -14.98 9.57
N ARG A 2 1.77 -14.66 10.55
CA ARG A 2 0.50 -15.36 10.76
C ARG A 2 -0.40 -15.12 9.55
N ARG A 3 -0.96 -16.18 8.96
CA ARG A 3 -1.88 -16.06 7.82
C ARG A 3 -3.27 -15.66 8.32
N THR A 4 -3.81 -14.56 7.79
CA THR A 4 -5.10 -13.99 8.21
C THR A 4 -6.02 -13.78 7.00
N PRO A 5 -6.51 -14.87 6.37
CA PRO A 5 -7.26 -14.80 5.10
C PRO A 5 -8.56 -13.99 5.20
N HIS A 6 -9.12 -13.83 6.41
CA HIS A 6 -10.31 -13.03 6.66
C HIS A 6 -10.11 -11.53 6.41
N TYR A 7 -8.87 -11.03 6.43
CA TYR A 7 -8.56 -9.61 6.16
C TYR A 7 -8.12 -9.37 4.71
N VAL A 8 -8.06 -10.41 3.87
CA VAL A 8 -7.69 -10.27 2.47
C VAL A 8 -8.93 -9.92 1.66
N THR A 9 -8.96 -8.72 1.09
CA THR A 9 -10.00 -8.38 0.10
C THR A 9 -9.78 -9.19 -1.18
N LYS A 10 -10.87 -9.73 -1.73
CA LYS A 10 -10.89 -10.37 -3.07
C LYS A 10 -11.59 -9.51 -4.10
N ASN A 11 -12.09 -8.34 -3.70
CA ASN A 11 -12.79 -7.42 -4.58
C ASN A 11 -11.80 -6.36 -5.10
N PRO A 12 -11.43 -6.37 -6.40
CA PRO A 12 -10.51 -5.38 -6.95
C PRO A 12 -11.08 -3.96 -6.94
N ASP A 13 -12.41 -3.79 -6.90
CA ASP A 13 -13.02 -2.46 -6.87
C ASP A 13 -12.84 -1.75 -5.52
N GLU A 14 -12.72 -2.51 -4.42
CA GLU A 14 -12.32 -1.95 -3.12
C GLU A 14 -10.88 -1.44 -3.17
N VAL A 15 -9.98 -2.14 -3.86
CA VAL A 15 -8.60 -1.69 -4.04
C VAL A 15 -8.54 -0.43 -4.91
N ARG A 16 -9.30 -0.39 -6.01
CA ARG A 16 -9.44 0.80 -6.86
C ARG A 16 -9.97 1.99 -6.06
N LYS A 17 -11.00 1.79 -5.25
CA LYS A 17 -11.54 2.84 -4.36
C LYS A 17 -10.48 3.33 -3.37
N LEU A 18 -9.75 2.42 -2.71
CA LEU A 18 -8.70 2.76 -1.77
C LEU A 18 -7.62 3.65 -2.40
N ILE A 19 -7.19 3.33 -3.63
CA ILE A 19 -6.23 4.14 -4.40
C ILE A 19 -6.77 5.54 -4.66
N ARG A 20 -8.03 5.66 -5.13
CA ARG A 20 -8.65 6.96 -5.41
C ARG A 20 -8.76 7.84 -4.17
N GLU A 21 -9.10 7.25 -3.02
CA GLU A 21 -9.30 7.98 -1.77
C GLU A 21 -7.98 8.30 -1.05
N ASN A 22 -6.91 7.54 -1.30
CA ASN A 22 -5.63 7.68 -0.60
C ASN A 22 -4.45 7.66 -1.59
N PRO A 23 -4.33 8.66 -2.49
CA PRO A 23 -3.37 8.64 -3.58
C PRO A 23 -1.92 8.95 -3.16
N TRP A 24 -1.62 9.03 -1.86
CA TRP A 24 -0.27 9.23 -1.35
C TRP A 24 0.34 7.89 -0.95
N ALA A 25 1.01 7.25 -1.91
CA ALA A 25 1.54 5.90 -1.74
C ALA A 25 2.97 5.89 -1.20
N THR A 26 3.36 4.76 -0.62
CA THR A 26 4.78 4.44 -0.38
C THR A 26 5.24 3.40 -1.40
N ILE A 27 6.28 3.71 -2.17
CA ILE A 27 6.97 2.77 -3.07
C ILE A 27 8.20 2.25 -2.34
N VAL A 28 8.34 0.93 -2.26
CA VAL A 28 9.47 0.25 -1.63
C VAL A 28 10.17 -0.63 -2.67
N ALA A 29 11.46 -0.40 -2.85
CA ALA A 29 12.32 -1.15 -3.76
C ALA A 29 13.44 -1.87 -2.99
N ASN A 30 13.80 -3.06 -3.47
CA ASN A 30 14.97 -3.79 -3.00
C ASN A 30 16.12 -3.55 -3.98
N THR A 31 16.96 -2.58 -3.67
CA THR A 31 18.02 -2.11 -4.56
C THR A 31 19.34 -2.80 -4.27
N ALA A 32 20.37 -2.56 -5.09
CA ALA A 32 21.70 -3.12 -4.86
C ALA A 32 22.34 -2.69 -3.53
N THR A 33 21.88 -1.58 -2.93
CA THR A 33 22.42 -1.03 -1.68
C THR A 33 21.50 -1.25 -0.47
N GLY A 34 20.34 -1.89 -0.66
CA GLY A 34 19.40 -2.25 0.41
C GLY A 34 17.97 -1.81 0.09
N LEU A 35 17.12 -1.77 1.11
CA LEU A 35 15.74 -1.31 0.95
C LEU A 35 15.69 0.21 0.85
N VAL A 36 15.03 0.71 -0.18
CA VAL A 36 14.73 2.13 -0.37
C VAL A 36 13.22 2.31 -0.37
N ALA A 37 12.73 3.30 0.38
CA ALA A 37 11.32 3.65 0.42
C ALA A 37 11.14 5.15 0.16
N ALA A 38 10.17 5.49 -0.68
CA ALA A 38 9.85 6.87 -1.01
C ALA A 38 8.33 7.06 -1.17
N HIS A 39 7.86 8.27 -0.90
CA HIS A 39 6.44 8.60 -0.97
C HIS A 39 6.13 9.37 -2.24
N TYR A 40 5.11 8.93 -2.99
CA TYR A 40 4.69 9.58 -4.22
C TYR A 40 3.18 9.65 -4.35
N PRO A 41 2.67 10.70 -5.03
CA PRO A 41 1.31 10.70 -5.51
C PRO A 41 1.18 9.64 -6.61
N VAL A 42 0.13 8.82 -6.53
CA VAL A 42 -0.23 7.84 -7.55
C VAL A 42 -1.64 8.14 -8.06
N MET A 43 -1.91 7.77 -9.31
CA MET A 43 -3.25 7.81 -9.88
C MET A 43 -3.61 6.43 -10.42
N LEU A 44 -4.85 6.02 -10.20
CA LEU A 44 -5.40 4.83 -10.84
C LEU A 44 -5.60 5.11 -12.33
N GLU A 45 -5.13 4.21 -13.18
CA GLU A 45 -5.48 4.21 -14.60
C GLU A 45 -6.85 3.54 -14.81
N GLU A 46 -7.82 4.32 -15.28
CA GLU A 46 -9.18 3.84 -15.52
C GLU A 46 -9.28 3.03 -16.83
N GLY A 47 -10.22 2.09 -16.88
CA GLY A 47 -10.50 1.29 -18.09
C GLY A 47 -9.50 0.14 -18.35
N ARG A 48 -8.63 -0.17 -17.39
CA ARG A 48 -7.71 -1.32 -17.43
C ARG A 48 -8.38 -2.54 -16.76
N ASP A 49 -8.19 -3.72 -17.35
CA ASP A 49 -8.69 -4.99 -16.78
C ASP A 49 -8.05 -5.27 -15.40
N GLU A 50 -6.74 -5.05 -15.31
CA GLU A 50 -5.96 -5.15 -14.08
C GLU A 50 -5.89 -3.82 -13.33
N ILE A 51 -5.48 -3.88 -12.05
CA ILE A 51 -5.18 -2.67 -11.29
C ILE A 51 -3.87 -2.09 -11.82
N SER A 52 -3.94 -0.89 -12.36
CA SER A 52 -2.80 -0.19 -12.95
C SER A 52 -2.74 1.22 -12.37
N ILE A 53 -1.55 1.64 -11.96
CA ILE A 53 -1.31 2.95 -11.37
C ILE A 53 -0.15 3.66 -12.06
N VAL A 54 -0.23 4.97 -12.13
CA VAL A 54 0.83 5.83 -12.65
C VAL A 54 1.29 6.84 -11.59
N SER A 55 2.56 7.20 -11.66
CA SER A 55 3.17 8.24 -10.85
C SER A 55 4.23 8.98 -11.68
N HIS A 56 4.67 10.13 -11.20
CA HIS A 56 5.77 10.88 -11.77
C HIS A 56 6.85 11.05 -10.72
N VAL A 57 8.03 10.48 -10.98
CA VAL A 57 9.19 10.52 -10.08
C VAL A 57 10.30 11.39 -10.68
N GLY A 58 11.07 12.04 -9.82
CA GLY A 58 12.27 12.73 -10.25
C GLY A 58 13.35 11.73 -10.69
N LYS A 59 14.18 12.09 -11.66
CA LYS A 59 15.29 11.25 -12.13
C LYS A 59 16.26 10.78 -11.02
N PRO A 60 16.58 11.58 -9.98
CA PRO A 60 17.37 11.08 -8.86
C PRO A 60 16.69 9.95 -8.10
N ASP A 61 15.37 10.03 -7.93
CA ASP A 61 14.60 9.04 -7.18
C ASP A 61 14.31 7.78 -8.00
N ASP A 62 14.06 7.94 -9.30
CA ASP A 62 14.02 6.84 -10.28
C ASP A 62 15.27 5.96 -10.17
N ARG A 63 16.45 6.60 -10.13
CA ARG A 63 17.74 5.92 -9.92
C ARG A 63 17.88 5.32 -8.52
N SER A 64 17.44 6.05 -7.49
CA SER A 64 17.56 5.60 -6.10
C SER A 64 16.66 4.42 -5.78
N LEU A 65 15.50 4.33 -6.45
CA LEU A 65 14.56 3.21 -6.38
C LEU A 65 14.86 2.11 -7.40
N GLU A 66 15.83 2.31 -8.30
CA GLU A 66 16.15 1.39 -9.40
C GLU A 66 14.90 0.96 -10.21
N LEU A 67 13.98 1.89 -10.48
CA LEU A 67 12.71 1.59 -11.12
C LEU A 67 12.89 0.89 -12.48
N GLY A 68 12.06 -0.12 -12.73
CA GLY A 68 12.09 -0.90 -13.98
C GLY A 68 13.14 -2.02 -14.01
N THR A 69 13.97 -2.16 -12.98
CA THR A 69 14.96 -3.26 -12.89
C THR A 69 14.42 -4.51 -12.18
N SER A 70 13.43 -4.34 -11.30
CA SER A 70 12.89 -5.39 -10.45
C SER A 70 11.47 -5.06 -9.97
N GLU A 71 10.83 -6.03 -9.30
CA GLU A 71 9.54 -5.83 -8.66
C GLU A 71 9.65 -4.86 -7.47
N VAL A 72 8.64 -4.00 -7.32
CA VAL A 72 8.52 -3.06 -6.20
C VAL A 72 7.24 -3.33 -5.43
N LEU A 73 7.26 -3.05 -4.14
CA LEU A 73 6.06 -3.05 -3.29
C LEU A 73 5.47 -1.63 -3.26
N VAL A 74 4.19 -1.51 -3.60
CA VAL A 74 3.44 -0.26 -3.43
C VAL A 74 2.44 -0.44 -2.30
N VAL A 75 2.50 0.46 -1.32
CA VAL A 75 1.59 0.51 -0.18
C VAL A 75 0.64 1.69 -0.35
N ILE A 76 -0.66 1.38 -0.40
CA ILE A 76 -1.73 2.37 -0.35
C ILE A 76 -2.35 2.29 1.04
N GLN A 77 -2.22 3.35 1.81
CA GLN A 77 -2.64 3.35 3.21
C GLN A 77 -3.90 4.19 3.40
N GLY A 78 -4.99 3.52 3.81
CA GLY A 78 -6.22 4.18 4.23
C GLY A 78 -6.16 4.73 5.66
N ALA A 79 -7.32 5.13 6.17
CA ALA A 79 -7.48 5.49 7.57
C ALA A 79 -7.11 4.32 8.49
N HIS A 80 -6.44 4.64 9.59
CA HIS A 80 -6.03 3.69 10.63
C HIS A 80 -6.25 4.31 12.00
N GLY A 81 -6.41 3.48 13.01
CA GLY A 81 -6.64 3.93 14.38
C GLY A 81 -6.56 2.77 15.36
N TYR A 82 -6.23 3.10 16.60
CA TYR A 82 -6.19 2.13 17.70
C TYR A 82 -7.60 1.82 18.20
N ILE A 83 -7.90 0.54 18.36
CA ILE A 83 -9.14 0.05 18.95
C ILE A 83 -8.84 -0.57 20.31
N SER A 84 -9.35 0.07 21.37
CA SER A 84 -9.07 -0.36 22.74
C SER A 84 -9.87 -1.62 23.11
N PRO A 85 -9.25 -2.64 23.72
CA PRO A 85 -9.98 -3.83 24.18
C PRO A 85 -11.01 -3.48 25.26
N GLY A 86 -10.80 -2.39 26.02
CA GLY A 86 -11.78 -1.91 27.00
C GLY A 86 -13.12 -1.47 26.40
N TRP A 87 -13.21 -1.26 25.08
CA TRP A 87 -14.48 -0.96 24.41
C TRP A 87 -15.39 -2.18 24.28
N TYR A 88 -14.86 -3.39 24.43
CA TYR A 88 -15.62 -4.64 24.31
C TYR A 88 -16.15 -5.19 25.65
N GLY A 89 -15.90 -4.50 26.77
CA GLY A 89 -16.25 -4.98 28.11
C GLY A 89 -15.39 -6.17 28.56
N ASP A 90 -15.96 -7.06 29.38
CA ASP A 90 -15.23 -8.17 30.02
C ASP A 90 -15.07 -9.42 29.13
N ILE A 91 -14.96 -9.24 27.82
CA ILE A 91 -14.73 -10.32 26.86
C ILE A 91 -13.22 -10.37 26.54
N PRO A 92 -12.58 -11.56 26.50
CA PRO A 92 -11.19 -11.66 26.07
C PRO A 92 -11.00 -11.07 24.67
N ALA A 93 -10.31 -9.92 24.59
CA ALA A 93 -10.01 -9.21 23.35
C ALA A 93 -8.53 -8.80 23.32
N VAL A 94 -7.95 -8.78 22.12
CA VAL A 94 -6.58 -8.29 21.87
C VAL A 94 -6.68 -6.90 21.26
N PRO A 95 -5.87 -5.91 21.69
CA PRO A 95 -5.82 -4.61 21.03
C PRO A 95 -5.45 -4.74 19.55
N THR A 96 -6.06 -3.91 18.70
CA THR A 96 -5.80 -3.84 17.25
C THR A 96 -5.66 -2.42 16.77
#